data_AF-A0A485CD55-F1
#
_entry.id   AF-A0A485CD55-F1
#
_cell.length_a   1.000
_cell.length_b   1.000
_cell.length_c   1.000
_cell.angle_alpha   90.00
_cell.angle_beta   90.00
_cell.angle_gamma   90.00
#
_symmetry.space_group_name_H-M   'P 1'
#
loop_
_entity.id
_entity.type
_entity.pdbx_description
1 polymer ?
#
loop_
_entity_poly.entity_id
_entity_poly.type
_entity_poly.pdbx_seq_one_letter_code
_entity_poly.pdbx_strand_id
1 'polypeptide(L)'
;MRRSPGSTPDDFLSHWLRFGTGGTCWAGHGALYALLKAAGFSVQFGLSTMRSPRPVSAGSPGHGTLFVRLEETLFIVDATMLHGQPLPLQAWHSPHPVWGTRVHRDEGVWSINWKPLGRSRVDCQLVEFDAAAHEYPLRHEQSRYHSRFDGALHIRLAGRESIIGIVKGEKVVRDTSGKESFSPLSHRQQQLLLIERFGIAQEIVAQLPPDEVEK
;
A
#
# COMPACT_ATOMS: atom_id res chain seq x y z
N MET A 1 -24.88 8.51 -0.12
CA MET A 1 -23.82 7.52 -0.41
C MET A 1 -23.01 7.30 0.86
N ARG A 2 -22.79 6.04 1.29
CA ARG A 2 -21.81 5.75 2.35
C ARG A 2 -20.40 5.91 1.77
N ARG A 3 -19.52 6.61 2.49
CA ARG A 3 -18.10 6.74 2.15
C ARG A 3 -17.35 5.45 2.49
N SER A 4 -16.18 5.25 1.90
CA SER A 4 -15.38 4.06 2.16
C SER A 4 -14.88 4.13 3.60
N PRO A 5 -14.79 3.00 4.32
CA PRO A 5 -14.15 2.96 5.63
C PRO A 5 -12.73 3.56 5.55
N GLY A 6 -12.33 4.34 6.54
CA GLY A 6 -11.05 5.04 6.55
C GLY A 6 -10.95 6.19 5.53
N SER A 7 -12.08 6.70 5.01
CA SER A 7 -12.09 7.79 4.02
C SER A 7 -11.67 9.15 4.58
N THR A 8 -11.59 9.29 5.91
CA THR A 8 -11.05 10.47 6.59
C THR A 8 -9.88 10.09 7.48
N PRO A 9 -8.90 10.98 7.71
CA PRO A 9 -7.77 10.72 8.59
C PRO A 9 -8.18 10.26 10.01
N ASP A 10 -9.15 10.94 10.64
CA ASP A 10 -9.62 10.62 11.99
C ASP A 10 -10.23 9.22 12.08
N ASP A 11 -11.11 8.86 11.14
CA ASP A 11 -11.70 7.52 11.03
C ASP A 11 -10.63 6.45 10.83
N PHE A 12 -9.68 6.67 9.91
CA PHE A 12 -8.58 5.75 9.66
C PHE A 12 -7.73 5.52 10.92
N LEU A 13 -7.27 6.61 11.55
CA LEU A 13 -6.40 6.52 12.73
C LEU A 13 -7.13 5.92 13.93
N SER A 14 -8.40 6.29 14.15
CA SER A 14 -9.22 5.73 15.23
C SER A 14 -9.42 4.23 15.06
N HIS A 15 -9.72 3.78 13.84
CA HIS A 15 -9.89 2.36 13.53
C HIS A 15 -8.58 1.60 13.60
N TRP A 16 -7.48 2.17 13.12
CA TRP A 16 -6.15 1.57 13.23
C TRP A 16 -5.75 1.36 14.69
N LEU A 17 -5.93 2.37 15.55
CA LEU A 17 -5.60 2.28 16.97
C LEU A 17 -6.52 1.32 17.73
N ARG A 18 -7.83 1.34 17.43
CA ARG A 18 -8.81 0.52 18.14
C ARG A 18 -8.82 -0.93 17.69
N PHE A 19 -8.73 -1.16 16.38
CA PHE A 19 -8.99 -2.47 15.78
C PHE A 19 -7.79 -3.06 15.04
N GLY A 20 -6.66 -2.35 14.95
CA GLY A 20 -5.50 -2.78 14.16
C GLY A 20 -5.71 -2.70 12.64
N THR A 21 -6.86 -2.23 12.17
CA THR A 21 -7.18 -2.21 10.73
C THR A 21 -6.34 -1.18 10.00
N GLY A 22 -5.77 -1.59 8.87
CA GLY A 22 -5.16 -0.68 7.90
C GLY A 22 -6.14 -0.23 6.82
N GLY A 23 -5.62 0.13 5.66
CA GLY A 23 -6.41 0.48 4.50
C GLY A 23 -5.61 0.38 3.20
N THR A 24 -6.26 0.79 2.10
CA THR A 24 -5.62 0.91 0.79
C THR A 24 -4.61 2.06 0.77
N CYS A 25 -3.88 2.22 -0.34
CA CYS A 25 -2.98 3.36 -0.52
C CYS A 25 -3.69 4.71 -0.36
N TRP A 26 -4.96 4.83 -0.78
CA TRP A 26 -5.70 6.07 -0.65
C TRP A 26 -5.99 6.44 0.81
N ALA A 27 -6.57 5.52 1.57
CA ALA A 27 -6.90 5.75 2.98
C ALA A 27 -5.63 5.95 3.82
N GLY A 28 -4.63 5.08 3.63
CA GLY A 28 -3.38 5.13 4.38
C GLY A 28 -2.57 6.41 4.13
N HIS A 29 -2.41 6.82 2.87
CA HIS A 29 -1.70 8.06 2.56
C HIS A 29 -2.50 9.31 2.91
N GLY A 30 -3.84 9.28 2.85
CA GLY A 30 -4.67 10.36 3.37
C GLY A 30 -4.46 10.60 4.86
N ALA A 31 -4.43 9.53 5.67
CA ALA A 31 -4.14 9.62 7.09
C ALA A 31 -2.69 10.04 7.38
N LEU A 32 -1.72 9.47 6.67
CA LEU A 32 -0.30 9.82 6.81
C LEU A 32 -0.03 11.27 6.42
N TYR A 33 -0.70 11.79 5.40
CA TYR A 33 -0.64 13.21 5.03
C TYR A 33 -1.07 14.09 6.20
N ALA A 34 -2.22 13.81 6.81
CA ALA A 34 -2.72 14.60 7.93
C ALA A 34 -1.76 14.56 9.13
N LEU A 35 -1.20 13.39 9.43
CA LEU A 35 -0.20 13.22 10.49
C LEU A 35 1.07 14.04 10.20
N LEU A 36 1.61 13.95 8.98
CA LEU A 36 2.82 14.68 8.58
C LEU A 36 2.58 16.20 8.57
N LYS A 37 1.42 16.66 8.10
CA LYS A 37 1.02 18.08 8.16
C LYS A 37 0.95 18.56 9.61
N ALA A 38 0.32 17.79 10.50
CA ALA A 38 0.22 18.13 11.92
C ALA A 38 1.59 18.17 12.61
N ALA A 39 2.53 17.33 12.18
CA ALA A 39 3.92 17.34 12.65
C ALA A 39 4.78 18.45 12.02
N GLY A 40 4.22 19.31 11.15
CA GLY A 40 4.92 20.46 10.58
C GLY A 40 5.74 20.15 9.31
N PHE A 41 5.61 18.96 8.73
CA PHE A 41 6.29 18.64 7.48
C PHE A 41 5.66 19.34 6.28
N SER A 42 6.50 19.75 5.33
CA SER A 42 6.07 20.17 4.00
C SER A 42 5.74 18.94 3.16
N VAL A 43 4.50 18.45 3.28
CA VAL A 43 4.00 17.27 2.58
C VAL A 43 2.98 17.63 1.49
N GLN A 44 3.07 16.92 0.36
CA GLN A 44 2.20 17.02 -0.82
C GLN A 44 1.65 15.65 -1.19
N PHE A 45 0.49 15.63 -1.83
CA PHE A 45 -0.08 14.42 -2.39
C PHE A 45 0.55 14.11 -3.74
N GLY A 46 0.83 12.83 -3.98
CA GLY A 46 1.33 12.31 -5.23
C GLY A 46 0.37 11.33 -5.89
N LEU A 47 0.37 11.26 -7.21
CA LEU A 47 -0.31 10.21 -7.97
C LEU A 47 0.71 9.39 -8.75
N SER A 48 0.50 8.09 -8.79
CA SER A 48 1.32 7.16 -9.54
C SER A 48 0.49 6.04 -10.17
N THR A 49 1.11 5.25 -11.05
CA THR A 49 0.45 4.13 -11.72
C THR A 49 1.40 2.94 -11.85
N MET A 50 0.86 1.74 -11.68
CA MET A 50 1.64 0.50 -11.78
C MET A 50 1.75 0.08 -13.25
N ARG A 51 2.97 0.02 -13.80
CA ARG A 51 3.24 -0.49 -15.15
C ARG A 51 3.14 -2.01 -15.18
N SER A 52 1.90 -2.51 -15.25
CA SER A 52 1.61 -3.94 -15.39
C SER A 52 1.32 -4.28 -16.85
N PRO A 53 1.68 -5.49 -17.32
CA PRO A 53 1.32 -5.95 -18.66
C PRO A 53 -0.20 -6.16 -18.85
N ARG A 54 -1.01 -6.13 -17.78
CA ARG A 54 -2.47 -6.12 -17.90
C ARG A 54 -2.96 -4.69 -18.16
N PRO A 55 -3.91 -4.48 -19.10
CA PRO A 55 -4.47 -3.16 -19.35
C PRO A 55 -5.00 -2.54 -18.07
N VAL A 56 -4.61 -1.29 -17.82
CA VAL A 56 -5.23 -0.47 -16.78
C VAL A 56 -6.56 0.02 -17.33
N SER A 57 -7.66 -0.19 -16.60
CA SER A 57 -8.96 0.35 -17.01
C SER A 57 -8.87 1.87 -17.15
N ALA A 58 -9.48 2.43 -18.19
CA ALA A 58 -9.64 3.87 -18.31
C ALA A 58 -10.34 4.39 -17.03
N GLY A 59 -9.69 5.32 -16.32
CA GLY A 59 -10.20 5.83 -15.04
C GLY A 59 -9.80 5.05 -13.79
N SER A 60 -8.93 4.04 -13.88
CA SER A 60 -8.29 3.49 -12.68
C SER A 60 -7.60 4.63 -11.92
N PRO A 61 -7.89 4.79 -10.62
CA PRO A 61 -7.38 5.95 -9.87
C PRO A 61 -5.86 5.93 -9.71
N GLY A 62 -5.20 4.84 -10.12
CA GLY A 62 -3.77 4.64 -9.98
C GLY A 62 -3.44 4.23 -8.55
N HIS A 63 -2.39 4.82 -8.01
CA HIS A 63 -1.87 4.61 -6.67
C HIS A 63 -1.57 5.97 -6.05
N GLY A 64 -2.03 6.18 -4.82
CA GLY A 64 -1.67 7.36 -4.06
C GLY A 64 -0.32 7.18 -3.38
N THR A 65 0.50 8.21 -3.34
CA THR A 65 1.77 8.30 -2.60
C THR A 65 1.94 9.70 -2.02
N LEU A 66 2.94 9.93 -1.17
CA LEU A 66 3.22 11.27 -0.63
C LEU A 66 4.61 11.76 -1.02
N PHE A 67 4.74 13.08 -1.12
CA PHE A 67 6.02 13.75 -1.28
C PHE A 67 6.29 14.65 -0.07
N VAL A 68 7.46 14.53 0.53
CA VAL A 68 7.89 15.36 1.66
C VAL A 68 9.16 16.10 1.28
N ARG A 69 9.15 17.42 1.41
CA ARG A 69 10.34 18.24 1.22
C ARG A 69 11.10 18.37 2.53
N LEU A 70 12.38 18.00 2.51
CA LEU A 70 13.34 18.25 3.58
C LEU A 70 14.53 18.98 2.96
N GLU A 71 14.72 20.23 3.36
CA GLU A 71 15.71 21.13 2.74
C GLU A 71 15.50 21.17 1.21
N GLU A 72 16.55 20.93 0.44
CA GLU A 72 16.52 20.92 -1.03
C GLU A 72 16.05 19.58 -1.62
N THR A 73 15.83 18.54 -0.79
CA THR A 73 15.50 17.20 -1.26
C THR A 73 14.01 16.91 -1.15
N LEU A 74 13.43 16.40 -2.23
CA LEU A 74 12.08 15.85 -2.24
C LEU A 74 12.15 14.34 -2.02
N PHE A 75 11.44 13.85 -1.01
CA PHE A 75 11.35 12.42 -0.68
C PHE A 75 9.98 11.87 -1.01
N ILE A 76 9.95 10.69 -1.60
CA ILE A 76 8.76 9.86 -1.76
C ILE A 76 8.53 9.10 -0.45
N VAL A 77 7.35 9.23 0.11
CA VAL A 77 6.92 8.56 1.34
C VAL A 77 5.73 7.68 1.01
N ASP A 78 5.98 6.37 0.95
CA ASP A 78 4.95 5.37 0.62
C ASP A 78 4.84 4.25 1.65
N ALA A 79 3.77 4.30 2.44
CA ALA A 79 3.51 3.34 3.52
C ALA A 79 2.89 2.03 3.01
N THR A 80 2.61 1.90 1.72
CA THR A 80 1.95 0.71 1.14
C THR A 80 2.86 -0.09 0.23
N MET A 81 3.89 0.53 -0.33
CA MET A 81 4.95 -0.18 -1.05
C MET A 81 6.04 -0.73 -0.11
N LEU A 82 6.08 -0.24 1.14
CA LEU A 82 6.86 -0.80 2.26
C LEU A 82 8.38 -0.86 1.99
N HIS A 83 8.97 0.22 1.49
CA HIS A 83 10.40 0.32 1.17
C HIS A 83 11.33 0.44 2.39
N GLY A 84 10.78 0.47 3.61
CA GLY A 84 11.53 0.57 4.85
C GLY A 84 12.02 1.99 5.19
N GLN A 85 12.13 2.88 4.21
CA GLN A 85 12.54 4.27 4.39
C GLN A 85 11.95 5.19 3.30
N PRO A 86 11.87 6.51 3.55
CA PRO A 86 11.61 7.50 2.49
C PRO A 86 12.64 7.40 1.37
N LEU A 87 12.20 7.52 0.12
CA LEU A 87 13.07 7.42 -1.05
C LEU A 87 13.34 8.80 -1.63
N PRO A 88 14.60 9.20 -1.89
CA PRO A 88 14.84 10.49 -2.52
C PRO A 88 14.35 10.48 -3.98
N LEU A 89 13.79 11.58 -4.47
CA LEU A 89 13.38 11.75 -5.86
C LEU A 89 14.61 12.05 -6.76
N GLN A 90 15.52 11.07 -6.81
CA GLN A 90 16.71 11.08 -7.64
C GLN A 90 17.06 9.64 -8.03
N ALA A 91 18.05 9.45 -8.90
CA ALA A 91 18.55 8.12 -9.20
C ALA A 91 19.09 7.48 -7.91
N TRP A 92 18.48 6.38 -7.49
CA TRP A 92 18.79 5.75 -6.22
C TRP A 92 18.50 4.25 -6.28
N HIS A 93 19.28 3.44 -5.56
CA HIS A 93 19.11 2.00 -5.52
C HIS A 93 19.49 1.44 -4.15
N SER A 94 18.64 0.58 -3.60
CA SER A 94 18.96 -0.31 -2.51
C SER A 94 18.87 -1.76 -2.98
N PRO A 95 19.97 -2.53 -2.86
CA PRO A 95 19.99 -3.95 -3.18
C PRO A 95 19.42 -4.82 -2.05
N HIS A 96 18.82 -4.22 -1.01
CA HIS A 96 18.40 -4.96 0.17
C HIS A 96 17.47 -6.14 -0.21
N PRO A 97 17.73 -7.38 0.23
CA PRO A 97 16.95 -8.55 -0.17
C PRO A 97 15.42 -8.43 -0.01
N VAL A 98 14.93 -7.81 1.07
CA VAL A 98 13.47 -7.76 1.33
C VAL A 98 12.83 -6.44 0.89
N TRP A 99 13.52 -5.32 1.13
CA TRP A 99 13.05 -3.94 0.86
C TRP A 99 13.63 -3.33 -0.41
N GLY A 100 14.43 -4.11 -1.15
CA GLY A 100 15.20 -3.61 -2.28
C GLY A 100 14.31 -2.86 -3.26
N THR A 101 14.77 -1.70 -3.69
CA THR A 101 14.00 -0.83 -4.56
C THR A 101 14.95 0.09 -5.31
N ARG A 102 14.50 0.60 -6.44
CA ARG A 102 15.25 1.50 -7.29
C ARG A 102 14.33 2.64 -7.70
N VAL A 103 14.82 3.85 -7.53
CA VAL A 103 14.22 5.06 -8.10
C VAL A 103 15.04 5.38 -9.35
N HIS A 104 14.38 5.43 -10.50
CA HIS A 104 15.02 5.69 -11.78
C HIS A 104 14.11 6.50 -12.70
N ARG A 105 14.70 7.03 -13.77
CA ARG A 105 13.93 7.54 -14.90
C ARG A 105 13.81 6.46 -15.96
N ASP A 106 12.61 6.31 -16.48
CA ASP A 106 12.30 5.54 -17.67
C ASP A 106 11.58 6.46 -18.65
N GLU A 107 12.13 6.61 -19.86
CA GLU A 107 11.63 7.56 -20.88
C GLU A 107 11.43 8.99 -20.33
N GLY A 108 12.30 9.43 -19.43
CA GLY A 108 12.23 10.75 -18.79
C GLY A 108 11.27 10.86 -17.60
N VAL A 109 10.48 9.83 -17.32
CA VAL A 109 9.51 9.81 -16.21
C VAL A 109 10.09 9.08 -15.00
N TRP A 110 9.92 9.67 -13.82
CA TRP A 110 10.34 9.03 -12.57
C TRP A 110 9.49 7.78 -12.27
N SER A 111 10.16 6.69 -11.91
CA SER A 111 9.54 5.42 -11.54
C SER A 111 10.23 4.81 -10.34
N ILE A 112 9.46 4.04 -9.57
CA ILE A 112 9.95 3.24 -8.45
C ILE A 112 9.81 1.77 -8.85
N ASN A 113 10.94 1.10 -9.09
CA ASN A 113 10.96 -0.34 -9.25
C ASN A 113 10.88 -1.02 -7.88
N TRP A 114 9.81 -1.76 -7.65
CA TRP A 114 9.59 -2.44 -6.38
C TRP A 114 9.08 -3.85 -6.57
N LYS A 115 9.16 -4.66 -5.51
CA LYS A 115 8.73 -6.05 -5.48
C LYS A 115 7.49 -6.19 -4.57
N PRO A 116 6.26 -6.16 -5.12
CA PRO A 116 5.07 -6.51 -4.36
C PRO A 116 5.17 -7.93 -3.80
N LEU A 117 4.55 -8.17 -2.64
CA LEU A 117 4.58 -9.49 -2.02
C LEU A 117 3.84 -10.50 -2.90
N GLY A 118 4.49 -11.63 -3.19
CA GLY A 118 3.91 -12.71 -4.01
C GLY A 118 3.78 -12.39 -5.50
N ARG A 119 4.44 -11.34 -6.00
CA ARG A 119 4.40 -10.96 -7.43
C ARG A 119 5.76 -10.52 -7.93
N SER A 120 5.98 -10.59 -9.24
CA SER A 120 7.19 -10.05 -9.88
C SER A 120 7.36 -8.56 -9.64
N ARG A 121 8.61 -8.08 -9.77
CA ARG A 121 8.91 -6.65 -9.71
C ARG A 121 8.11 -5.88 -10.75
N VAL A 122 7.73 -4.67 -10.39
CA VAL A 122 6.96 -3.76 -11.25
C VAL A 122 7.45 -2.33 -11.05
N ASP A 123 7.39 -1.54 -12.12
CA ASP A 123 7.59 -0.10 -12.02
C ASP A 123 6.30 0.58 -11.62
N CYS A 124 6.38 1.40 -10.57
CA CYS A 124 5.36 2.36 -10.22
C CYS A 124 5.78 3.73 -10.78
N GLN A 125 5.17 4.14 -11.87
CA GLN A 125 5.46 5.39 -12.55
C GLN A 125 4.79 6.54 -11.81
N LEU A 126 5.55 7.60 -11.49
CA LEU A 126 5.03 8.78 -10.83
C LEU A 126 4.45 9.74 -11.88
N VAL A 127 3.22 10.19 -11.65
CA VAL A 127 2.41 10.96 -12.62
C VAL A 127 2.25 12.41 -12.18
N GLU A 128 2.00 12.63 -10.89
CA GLU A 128 1.77 13.97 -10.33
C GLU A 128 2.41 14.08 -8.95
N PHE A 129 3.04 15.23 -8.65
CA PHE A 129 3.80 15.44 -7.41
C PHE A 129 3.13 16.41 -6.41
N ASP A 130 2.07 17.09 -6.85
CA ASP A 130 1.33 18.07 -6.05
C ASP A 130 -0.16 18.00 -6.37
N ALA A 131 -0.71 16.80 -6.27
CA ALA A 131 -2.12 16.55 -6.54
C ALA A 131 -3.01 17.29 -5.53
N ALA A 132 -4.19 17.72 -5.98
CA ALA A 132 -5.05 18.52 -5.12
C ALA A 132 -5.66 17.63 -4.02
N ALA A 133 -5.69 18.13 -2.79
CA ALA A 133 -6.15 17.35 -1.63
C ALA A 133 -7.58 16.77 -1.78
N HIS A 134 -8.44 17.46 -2.53
CA HIS A 134 -9.81 17.00 -2.77
C HIS A 134 -9.89 15.82 -3.75
N GLU A 135 -8.85 15.54 -4.53
CA GLU A 135 -8.83 14.43 -5.48
C GLU A 135 -8.67 13.07 -4.79
N TYR A 136 -7.93 13.01 -3.67
CA TYR A 136 -7.64 11.77 -2.97
C TYR A 136 -8.90 11.00 -2.51
N PRO A 137 -9.87 11.65 -1.84
CA PRO A 137 -11.14 11.01 -1.52
C PRO A 137 -11.91 10.56 -2.77
N LEU A 138 -11.88 11.33 -3.86
CA LEU A 138 -12.55 10.97 -5.11
C LEU A 138 -11.91 9.73 -5.75
N ARG A 139 -10.58 9.66 -5.80
CA ARG A 139 -9.81 8.51 -6.28
C ARG A 139 -10.06 7.27 -5.43
N HIS A 140 -10.15 7.44 -4.10
CA HIS A 140 -10.51 6.36 -3.19
C HIS A 140 -11.90 5.79 -3.53
N GLU A 141 -12.91 6.64 -3.69
CA GLU A 141 -14.26 6.21 -4.03
C GLU A 141 -14.33 5.54 -5.41
N GLN A 142 -13.60 6.06 -6.40
CA GLN A 142 -13.48 5.45 -7.73
C GLN A 142 -12.86 4.04 -7.69
N SER A 143 -11.98 3.77 -6.73
CA SER A 143 -11.35 2.45 -6.59
C SER A 143 -12.29 1.36 -6.04
N ARG A 144 -13.44 1.73 -5.44
CA ARG A 144 -14.28 0.83 -4.65
C ARG A 144 -14.81 -0.41 -5.39
N TYR A 145 -15.06 -0.30 -6.70
CA TYR A 145 -15.74 -1.35 -7.48
C TYR A 145 -14.89 -1.89 -8.63
N HIS A 146 -13.66 -1.41 -8.77
CA HIS A 146 -12.78 -1.68 -9.90
C HIS A 146 -11.38 -2.08 -9.45
N SER A 147 -11.20 -2.33 -8.15
CA SER A 147 -9.90 -2.62 -7.58
C SER A 147 -9.58 -4.09 -7.72
N ARG A 148 -8.31 -4.40 -8.02
CA ARG A 148 -7.79 -5.79 -8.01
C ARG A 148 -7.72 -6.41 -6.61
N PHE A 149 -8.06 -5.63 -5.59
CA PHE A 149 -8.18 -6.05 -4.21
C PHE A 149 -9.64 -6.37 -3.84
N ASP A 150 -10.59 -6.14 -4.74
CA ASP A 150 -11.99 -6.52 -4.55
C ASP A 150 -12.09 -8.04 -4.76
N GLY A 151 -12.70 -8.75 -3.80
CA GLY A 151 -12.95 -10.19 -3.88
C GLY A 151 -11.96 -11.10 -3.14
N ALA A 152 -10.84 -10.60 -2.59
CA ALA A 152 -9.98 -11.43 -1.75
C ALA A 152 -9.20 -10.64 -0.70
N LEU A 153 -8.95 -11.26 0.45
CA LEU A 153 -8.13 -10.70 1.52
C LEU A 153 -6.71 -10.42 1.03
N HIS A 154 -6.29 -9.18 1.25
CA HIS A 154 -4.92 -8.75 1.04
C HIS A 154 -4.44 -7.91 2.23
N ILE A 155 -3.47 -8.44 2.97
CA ILE A 155 -2.85 -7.76 4.10
C ILE A 155 -1.36 -8.05 4.12
N ARG A 156 -0.56 -7.07 4.52
CA ARG A 156 0.90 -7.18 4.59
C ARG A 156 1.41 -6.47 5.83
N LEU A 157 2.46 -7.02 6.41
CA LEU A 157 3.17 -6.47 7.55
C LEU A 157 4.67 -6.55 7.25
N ALA A 158 5.32 -5.40 7.18
CA ALA A 158 6.78 -5.32 7.12
C ALA A 158 7.33 -5.38 8.55
N GLY A 159 8.10 -6.43 8.84
CA GLY A 159 8.91 -6.53 10.06
C GLY A 159 10.32 -5.99 9.83
N ARG A 160 11.21 -6.21 10.81
CA ARG A 160 12.64 -5.83 10.69
C ARG A 160 13.41 -6.68 9.68
N GLU A 161 13.04 -7.96 9.57
CA GLU A 161 13.82 -8.97 8.84
C GLU A 161 13.03 -9.67 7.73
N SER A 162 11.72 -9.46 7.68
CA SER A 162 10.83 -10.12 6.72
C SER A 162 9.58 -9.30 6.43
N ILE A 163 8.92 -9.62 5.32
CA ILE A 163 7.56 -9.19 5.04
C ILE A 163 6.67 -10.42 5.05
N ILE A 164 5.59 -10.38 5.83
CA ILE A 164 4.56 -11.42 5.88
C ILE A 164 3.24 -10.85 5.39
N GLY A 165 2.46 -11.63 4.66
CA GLY A 165 1.15 -11.22 4.20
C GLY A 165 0.23 -12.39 3.93
N ILE A 166 -1.05 -12.06 3.74
CA ILE A 166 -2.02 -12.93 3.08
C ILE A 166 -2.30 -12.32 1.72
N VAL A 167 -2.16 -13.12 0.66
CA VAL A 167 -2.41 -12.71 -0.73
C VAL A 167 -3.29 -13.79 -1.36
N LYS A 168 -4.58 -13.49 -1.58
CA LYS A 168 -5.53 -14.40 -2.25
C LYS A 168 -5.56 -15.81 -1.64
N GLY A 169 -5.77 -15.89 -0.33
CA GLY A 169 -5.85 -17.17 0.39
C GLY A 169 -4.51 -17.85 0.70
N GLU A 170 -3.38 -17.29 0.27
CA GLU A 170 -2.05 -17.82 0.61
C GLU A 170 -1.34 -16.95 1.65
N LYS A 171 -0.70 -17.60 2.63
CA LYS A 171 0.35 -16.97 3.41
C LYS A 171 1.59 -16.82 2.54
N VAL A 172 2.07 -15.60 2.42
CA VAL A 172 3.32 -15.30 1.72
C VAL A 172 4.32 -14.71 2.71
N VAL A 173 5.53 -15.26 2.74
CA VAL A 173 6.64 -14.73 3.55
C VAL A 173 7.83 -14.47 2.65
N ARG A 174 8.30 -13.22 2.63
CA ARG A 174 9.61 -12.85 2.11
C ARG A 174 10.61 -12.82 3.26
N ASP A 175 11.54 -13.77 3.26
CA ASP A 175 12.56 -13.91 4.31
C ASP A 175 13.73 -12.94 4.11
N THR A 176 14.72 -12.98 5.02
CA THR A 176 15.92 -12.14 5.01
C THR A 176 16.77 -12.27 3.75
N SER A 177 16.67 -13.37 3.01
CA SER A 177 17.35 -13.59 1.73
C SER A 177 16.60 -12.99 0.55
N GLY A 178 15.36 -12.51 0.76
CA GLY A 178 14.49 -11.99 -0.28
C GLY A 178 13.68 -13.08 -0.98
N LYS A 179 13.82 -14.34 -0.55
CA LYS A 179 13.06 -15.47 -1.09
C LYS A 179 11.64 -15.46 -0.56
N GLU A 180 10.68 -15.69 -1.44
CA GLU A 180 9.26 -15.82 -1.10
C GLU A 180 8.89 -17.29 -0.94
N SER A 181 8.20 -17.60 0.16
CA SER A 181 7.56 -18.89 0.41
C SER A 181 6.05 -18.72 0.47
N PHE A 182 5.33 -19.73 0.00
CA PHE A 182 3.87 -19.72 -0.18
C PHE A 182 3.28 -20.90 0.58
N SER A 183 2.17 -20.68 1.27
CA SER A 183 1.42 -21.73 1.96
C SER A 183 -0.07 -21.44 1.89
N PRO A 184 -0.89 -22.33 1.32
CA PRO A 184 -2.33 -22.17 1.32
C PRO A 184 -2.90 -22.04 2.74
N LEU A 185 -3.91 -21.19 2.92
CA LEU A 185 -4.61 -21.02 4.18
C LEU A 185 -6.10 -21.32 4.02
N SER A 186 -6.63 -22.18 4.88
CA SER A 186 -8.08 -22.25 5.11
C SER A 186 -8.59 -20.93 5.71
N HIS A 187 -9.89 -20.66 5.55
CA HIS A 187 -10.51 -19.45 6.11
C HIS A 187 -10.25 -19.29 7.62
N ARG A 188 -10.34 -20.38 8.40
CA ARG A 188 -10.02 -20.38 9.84
C ARG A 188 -8.56 -20.01 10.11
N GLN A 189 -7.61 -20.50 9.31
CA GLN A 189 -6.19 -20.15 9.46
C GLN A 189 -5.93 -18.69 9.10
N GLN A 190 -6.63 -18.13 8.10
CA GLN A 190 -6.57 -16.70 7.80
C GLN A 190 -7.04 -15.86 8.99
N GLN A 191 -8.19 -16.19 9.59
CA GLN A 191 -8.74 -15.51 10.75
C GLN A 191 -7.78 -15.54 11.96
N LEU A 192 -7.22 -16.71 12.28
CA LEU A 192 -6.22 -16.83 13.36
C LEU A 192 -4.98 -15.98 13.08
N LEU A 193 -4.47 -16.00 11.85
CA LEU A 193 -3.30 -15.21 11.48
C LEU A 193 -3.57 -13.70 11.56
N LEU A 194 -4.76 -13.24 11.16
CA LEU A 194 -5.19 -11.84 11.29
C LEU A 194 -5.15 -11.36 12.75
N ILE A 195 -5.64 -12.19 13.67
CA ILE A 195 -5.67 -11.86 15.10
C ILE A 195 -4.26 -11.92 15.69
N GLU A 196 -3.61 -13.07 15.58
CA GLU A 196 -2.37 -13.36 16.32
C GLU A 196 -1.15 -12.64 15.75
N ARG A 197 -1.11 -12.43 14.43
CA ARG A 197 0.07 -11.87 13.75
C ARG A 197 -0.11 -10.45 13.27
N PHE A 198 -1.29 -10.11 12.75
CA PHE A 198 -1.58 -8.77 12.24
C PHE A 198 -2.22 -7.85 13.30
N GLY A 199 -2.62 -8.38 14.46
CA GLY A 199 -3.21 -7.59 15.54
C GLY A 199 -4.58 -7.03 15.21
N ILE A 200 -5.30 -7.65 14.26
CA ILE A 200 -6.67 -7.24 13.93
C ILE A 200 -7.62 -7.69 15.04
N ALA A 201 -8.46 -6.78 15.51
CA ALA A 201 -9.45 -7.08 16.54
C ALA A 201 -10.41 -8.20 16.09
N GLN A 202 -10.72 -9.12 17.02
CA GLN A 202 -11.56 -10.29 16.74
C GLN A 202 -12.94 -9.91 16.18
N GLU A 203 -13.51 -8.80 16.67
CA GLU A 203 -14.82 -8.31 16.21
C GLU A 203 -14.83 -7.90 14.73
N ILE A 204 -13.69 -7.44 14.20
CA ILE A 204 -13.54 -7.15 12.77
C ILE A 204 -13.34 -8.44 11.99
N VAL A 205 -12.48 -9.34 12.48
CA VAL A 205 -12.19 -10.63 11.83
C VAL A 205 -13.46 -11.48 11.70
N ALA A 206 -14.35 -11.45 12.69
CA ALA A 206 -15.62 -12.16 12.69
C ALA A 206 -16.61 -11.65 11.61
N GLN A 207 -16.41 -10.43 11.10
CA GLN A 207 -17.26 -9.81 10.07
C GLN A 207 -16.71 -9.98 8.64
N LEU A 208 -15.51 -10.56 8.49
CA LEU A 208 -14.91 -10.72 7.17
C LEU A 208 -15.65 -11.79 6.35
N PRO A 209 -16.09 -11.47 5.13
CA PRO A 209 -16.62 -12.49 4.23
C PRO A 209 -15.51 -13.46 3.80
N PRO A 210 -15.85 -14.67 3.32
CA PRO A 210 -14.89 -15.51 2.62
C PRO A 210 -14.41 -14.83 1.34
N ASP A 211 -13.21 -15.19 0.88
CA ASP A 211 -12.70 -14.79 -0.43
C ASP A 211 -13.65 -15.28 -1.53
N GLU A 212 -13.87 -14.45 -2.55
CA GLU A 212 -14.53 -14.86 -3.78
C GLU A 212 -13.62 -15.84 -4.53
N VAL A 213 -14.17 -16.99 -4.86
CA VAL A 213 -13.47 -17.96 -5.72
C VAL A 213 -13.46 -17.37 -7.13
N GLU A 214 -12.27 -17.11 -7.71
CA GLU A 214 -12.15 -16.74 -9.12
C GLU A 214 -12.86 -17.82 -9.95
N LYS A 215 -13.93 -17.44 -10.67
CA LYS A 215 -14.58 -18.27 -11.69
C LYS A 215 -13.71 -18.34 -12.94
#